data_AF-A0A443JN41-F1
#
_entry.id   AF-A0A443JN41-F1
#
_cell.length_a   1.000
_cell.length_b   1.000
_cell.length_c   1.000
_cell.angle_alpha   90.00
_cell.angle_beta   90.00
_cell.angle_gamma   90.00
#
_symmetry.space_group_name_H-M   'P 1'
#
loop_
_entity.id
_entity.type
_entity.pdbx_description
1 polymer ?
#
loop_
_entity_poly.entity_id
_entity_poly.type
_entity_poly.pdbx_seq_one_letter_code
_entity_poly.pdbx_strand_id
1 'polypeptide(L)'
;MRTLMSEAEEWVSRLRERVRTSEAEAIVDDEASLISLLVCDLKRAEKRTMSAIVAHEINKARARGKPHGRPRSMTPERIAVAIAMARVGQSGQIIWKTLAAMPGPQIGRSAYYLWLKGHRTNPQHL
;
A
#
# COMPACT_ATOMS: atom_id res chain seq x y z
N MET A 1 -31.09 -34.65 0.56
CA MET A 1 -29.79 -34.44 -0.13
C MET A 1 -30.04 -34.22 -1.62
N ARG A 2 -30.55 -33.04 -1.99
CA ARG A 2 -30.53 -32.54 -3.37
C ARG A 2 -29.21 -31.77 -3.47
N THR A 3 -28.20 -32.56 -3.80
CA THR A 3 -26.77 -32.32 -3.61
C THR A 3 -26.27 -31.26 -4.57
N LEU A 4 -25.24 -30.52 -4.15
CA LEU A 4 -24.33 -29.60 -4.87
C LEU A 4 -24.31 -29.66 -6.42
N MET A 5 -24.55 -30.82 -7.02
CA MET A 5 -24.81 -30.98 -8.46
C MET A 5 -25.96 -30.13 -8.98
N SER A 6 -27.09 -30.00 -8.26
CA SER A 6 -28.22 -29.17 -8.69
C SER A 6 -27.87 -27.68 -8.69
N GLU A 7 -27.07 -27.23 -7.72
CA GLU A 7 -26.59 -25.84 -7.65
C GLU A 7 -25.54 -25.56 -8.72
N ALA A 8 -24.68 -26.55 -9.02
CA ALA A 8 -23.71 -26.48 -10.10
C ALA A 8 -24.37 -26.44 -11.48
N GLU A 9 -25.40 -27.26 -11.72
CA GLU A 9 -26.19 -27.26 -12.95
C GLU A 9 -26.93 -25.93 -13.16
N GLU A 10 -27.46 -25.35 -12.08
CA GLU A 10 -28.11 -24.05 -12.12
C GLU A 10 -27.10 -22.92 -12.40
N TRP A 11 -25.90 -23.00 -11.81
CA TRP A 11 -24.82 -22.05 -12.06
C TRP A 11 -24.33 -22.12 -13.51
N VAL A 12 -24.14 -23.31 -14.06
CA VAL A 12 -23.77 -23.54 -15.46
C VAL A 12 -24.85 -23.01 -16.42
N SER A 13 -26.13 -23.20 -16.08
CA SER A 13 -27.25 -22.70 -16.87
C SER A 13 -27.30 -21.16 -16.89
N ARG A 14 -27.08 -20.51 -15.74
CA ARG A 14 -26.99 -19.04 -15.65
C ARG A 14 -25.78 -18.47 -16.40
N LEU A 15 -24.67 -19.20 -16.42
CA LEU A 15 -23.47 -18.83 -17.15
C LEU A 15 -23.73 -18.86 -18.68
N ARG A 16 -24.36 -19.93 -19.17
CA ARG A 16 -24.76 -20.06 -20.58
C ARG A 16 -25.73 -18.98 -21.01
N GLU A 17 -26.69 -18.63 -20.17
CA GLU A 17 -27.64 -17.55 -20.47
C GLU A 17 -26.95 -16.18 -20.51
N ARG A 18 -26.02 -15.90 -19.58
CA ARG A 18 -25.24 -14.65 -19.61
C ARG A 18 -24.35 -14.52 -20.84
N VAL A 19 -23.76 -15.63 -21.30
CA VAL A 19 -22.98 -15.67 -22.54
C VAL A 19 -23.88 -15.44 -23.76
N ARG A 20 -25.11 -15.96 -23.73
CA ARG A 20 -26.13 -15.78 -24.79
C ARG A 20 -26.68 -14.35 -24.84
N THR A 21 -26.84 -13.67 -23.71
CA THR A 21 -27.41 -12.31 -23.61
C THR A 21 -26.37 -11.20 -23.64
N SER A 22 -25.09 -11.53 -23.50
CA SER A 22 -23.98 -10.60 -23.72
C SER A 22 -23.94 -10.28 -25.21
N GLU A 23 -24.17 -9.02 -25.58
CA GLU A 23 -24.13 -8.44 -26.94
C GLU A 23 -22.77 -8.67 -27.64
N ALA A 24 -22.47 -9.92 -27.97
CA ALA A 24 -21.30 -10.36 -28.71
C ALA A 24 -21.77 -11.19 -29.90
N GLU A 25 -22.62 -10.60 -30.74
CA GLU A 25 -22.76 -10.97 -32.16
C GLU A 25 -21.51 -10.60 -32.99
N ALA A 26 -20.34 -10.67 -32.38
CA ALA A 26 -19.05 -10.50 -33.04
C ALA A 26 -18.19 -11.71 -32.72
N ILE A 27 -18.36 -12.75 -33.53
CA ILE A 27 -17.43 -13.87 -33.81
C ILE A 27 -16.66 -14.35 -32.58
N VAL A 28 -17.16 -15.41 -31.95
CA VAL A 28 -16.34 -16.29 -31.11
C VAL A 28 -16.67 -17.73 -31.50
N ASP A 29 -16.20 -18.15 -32.68
CA ASP A 29 -16.48 -19.47 -33.28
C ASP A 29 -15.71 -20.63 -32.62
N ASP A 30 -14.96 -20.39 -31.54
CA ASP A 30 -14.12 -21.39 -30.89
C ASP A 30 -14.36 -21.44 -29.38
N GLU A 31 -14.73 -22.63 -28.87
CA GLU A 31 -14.96 -22.91 -27.45
C GLU A 31 -13.79 -22.47 -26.57
N ALA A 32 -12.56 -22.50 -27.10
CA ALA A 32 -11.36 -22.06 -26.38
C ALA A 32 -11.40 -20.58 -25.99
N SER A 33 -12.05 -19.73 -26.78
CA SER A 33 -12.17 -18.29 -26.51
C SER A 33 -13.17 -18.00 -25.39
N LEU A 34 -14.28 -18.74 -25.32
CA LEU A 34 -15.22 -18.68 -24.20
C LEU A 34 -14.58 -19.17 -22.90
N ILE A 35 -13.82 -20.28 -22.97
CA ILE A 35 -13.06 -20.79 -21.82
C ILE A 35 -12.04 -19.75 -21.34
N SER A 36 -11.32 -19.10 -22.26
CA SER A 36 -10.33 -18.05 -21.93
C SER A 36 -10.97 -16.87 -21.19
N LEU A 37 -12.12 -16.39 -21.64
CA LEU A 37 -12.86 -15.31 -20.98
C LEU A 37 -13.31 -15.71 -19.57
N LEU A 38 -13.86 -16.92 -19.41
CA LEU A 38 -14.27 -17.44 -18.10
C LEU A 38 -13.10 -17.57 -17.13
N VAL A 39 -11.96 -18.07 -17.59
CA VAL A 39 -10.73 -18.16 -16.80
C VAL A 39 -10.24 -16.77 -16.39
N CYS A 40 -10.35 -15.78 -17.28
CA CYS A 40 -9.97 -14.40 -16.96
C CYS A 40 -10.89 -13.78 -15.89
N ASP A 41 -12.20 -14.02 -15.98
CA ASP A 41 -13.16 -13.54 -14.99
C ASP A 41 -13.00 -14.23 -13.64
N LEU A 42 -12.68 -15.52 -13.63
CA LEU A 42 -12.34 -16.24 -12.41
C LEU A 42 -11.09 -15.67 -11.76
N LYS A 43 -10.01 -15.45 -12.53
CA LYS A 43 -8.77 -14.81 -12.03
C LYS A 43 -9.02 -13.41 -11.47
N ARG A 44 -9.89 -12.63 -12.11
CA ARG A 44 -10.29 -11.30 -11.60
C ARG A 44 -11.05 -11.43 -10.27
N ALA A 45 -11.95 -12.38 -10.14
CA ALA A 45 -12.71 -12.62 -8.92
C ALA A 45 -11.78 -13.03 -7.75
N GLU A 46 -10.86 -13.96 -7.99
CA GLU A 46 -9.83 -14.37 -7.01
C GLU A 46 -8.93 -13.20 -6.60
N LYS A 47 -8.52 -12.36 -7.56
CA LYS A 47 -7.71 -11.18 -7.24
C LYS A 47 -8.47 -10.21 -6.34
N ARG A 48 -9.78 -10.03 -6.54
CA ARG A 48 -10.62 -9.16 -5.70
C ARG A 48 -10.73 -9.68 -4.27
N THR A 49 -10.99 -10.98 -4.08
CA THR A 49 -11.06 -11.59 -2.75
C THR A 49 -9.70 -11.48 -2.03
N MET A 50 -8.60 -11.76 -2.72
CA MET A 50 -7.26 -11.60 -2.17
C MET A 50 -6.97 -10.14 -1.78
N SER A 51 -7.36 -9.18 -2.62
CA SER A 51 -7.16 -7.75 -2.34
C SER A 51 -7.92 -7.31 -1.09
N ALA A 52 -9.14 -7.82 -0.88
CA ALA A 52 -9.94 -7.55 0.32
C ALA A 52 -9.29 -8.13 1.59
N ILE A 53 -8.79 -9.37 1.52
CA ILE A 53 -8.07 -10.02 2.64
C ILE A 53 -6.80 -9.23 2.98
N VAL A 54 -6.00 -8.86 1.98
CA VAL A 54 -4.78 -8.07 2.16
C VAL A 54 -5.09 -6.71 2.78
N ALA A 55 -6.13 -6.02 2.31
CA ALA A 55 -6.54 -4.74 2.88
C ALA A 55 -6.96 -4.89 4.36
N HIS A 56 -7.69 -5.95 4.71
CA HIS A 56 -8.06 -6.26 6.09
C HIS A 56 -6.82 -6.46 6.98
N GLU A 57 -5.85 -7.26 6.54
CA GLU A 57 -4.63 -7.53 7.30
C GLU A 57 -3.72 -6.29 7.40
N ILE A 58 -3.63 -5.46 6.36
CA ILE A 58 -2.93 -4.16 6.43
C ILE A 58 -3.57 -3.26 7.48
N ASN A 59 -4.90 -3.18 7.52
CA ASN A 59 -5.61 -2.35 8.50
C ASN A 59 -5.38 -2.87 9.93
N LYS A 60 -5.36 -4.19 10.13
CA LYS A 60 -4.99 -4.80 11.41
C LYS A 60 -3.55 -4.49 11.82
N ALA A 61 -2.61 -4.50 10.87
CA ALA A 61 -1.22 -4.11 11.11
C ALA A 61 -1.08 -2.62 11.45
N ARG A 62 -1.85 -1.75 10.78
CA ARG A 62 -1.94 -0.31 11.09
C ARG A 62 -2.51 -0.06 12.48
N ALA A 63 -3.56 -0.77 12.87
CA ALA A 63 -4.16 -0.67 14.20
C ALA A 63 -3.18 -1.06 15.33
N ARG A 64 -2.23 -1.96 15.05
CA ARG A 64 -1.12 -2.31 15.96
C ARG A 64 -0.03 -1.22 16.04
N GLY A 65 -0.16 -0.11 15.32
CA GLY A 65 0.77 1.02 15.36
C GLY A 65 2.11 0.78 14.66
N LYS A 66 2.24 -0.30 13.85
CA LYS A 66 3.49 -0.52 13.11
C LYS A 66 3.66 0.53 12.00
N PRO A 67 4.75 1.32 12.00
CA PRO A 67 4.98 2.29 10.94
C PRO A 67 5.16 1.55 9.60
N HIS A 68 4.41 1.97 8.59
CA HIS A 68 4.45 1.40 7.25
C HIS A 68 5.23 2.29 6.28
N GLY A 69 5.82 1.68 5.25
CA GLY A 69 6.55 2.38 4.20
C GLY A 69 8.02 2.61 4.54
N ARG A 70 8.65 3.58 3.87
CA ARG A 70 10.08 3.87 4.03
C ARG A 70 10.36 4.37 5.47
N PRO A 71 11.39 3.84 6.15
CA PRO A 71 11.80 4.35 7.45
C PRO A 71 12.04 5.87 7.42
N ARG A 72 11.61 6.57 8.48
CA ARG A 72 11.83 8.02 8.60
C ARG A 72 13.33 8.28 8.73
N SER A 73 13.89 9.11 7.82
CA SER A 73 15.28 9.54 7.90
C SER A 73 15.58 10.37 9.15
N MET A 74 14.58 11.07 9.70
CA MET A 74 14.71 11.79 10.96
C MET A 74 14.19 10.91 12.09
N THR A 75 15.09 10.15 12.70
CA THR A 75 14.79 9.24 13.82
C THR A 75 14.68 10.03 15.13
N PRO A 76 14.03 9.48 16.18
CA PRO A 76 13.94 10.14 17.48
C PRO A 76 15.29 10.55 18.05
N GLU A 77 16.32 9.73 17.88
CA GLU A 77 17.69 9.99 18.35
C GLU A 77 18.30 11.19 17.62
N ARG A 78 18.11 11.25 16.29
CA ARG A 78 18.56 12.40 15.48
C ARG A 78 17.83 13.68 15.84
N ILE A 79 16.54 13.60 16.18
CA ILE A 79 15.76 14.77 16.64
C ILE A 79 16.33 15.30 17.96
N ALA A 80 16.60 14.41 18.92
CA ALA A 80 17.19 14.79 20.21
C ALA A 80 18.54 15.51 20.05
N VAL A 81 19.44 14.94 19.21
CA VAL A 81 20.74 15.56 18.91
C VAL A 81 20.57 16.90 18.20
N ALA A 82 19.68 16.99 17.21
CA ALA A 82 19.44 18.22 16.46
C ALA A 82 18.95 19.36 17.36
N ILE A 83 18.04 19.07 18.30
CA ILE A 83 17.54 20.04 19.28
C ILE A 83 18.66 20.48 20.23
N ALA A 84 19.44 19.52 20.75
CA ALA A 84 20.56 19.83 21.64
C ALA A 84 21.58 20.74 20.95
N MET A 85 21.98 20.44 19.72
CA MET A 85 22.92 21.27 18.96
C MET A 85 22.33 22.65 18.61
N ALA A 86 21.04 22.72 18.27
CA ALA A 86 20.36 23.98 17.99
C ALA A 86 20.32 24.90 19.21
N ARG A 87 20.11 24.36 20.41
CA ARG A 87 20.14 25.12 21.68
C ARG A 87 21.49 25.74 21.98
N VAL A 88 22.58 25.10 21.56
CA VAL A 88 23.96 25.61 21.69
C VAL A 88 24.33 26.56 20.55
N GLY A 89 23.38 26.90 19.67
CA GLY A 89 23.57 27.86 18.58
C GLY A 89 24.38 27.31 17.38
N GLN A 90 24.49 26.00 17.24
CA GLN A 90 25.22 25.39 16.12
C GLN A 90 24.53 25.68 14.77
N SER A 91 25.34 25.88 13.73
CA SER A 91 24.80 26.13 12.39
C SER A 91 24.09 24.90 11.83
N GLY A 92 23.01 25.13 11.06
CA GLY A 92 22.21 24.03 10.49
C GLY A 92 23.01 23.09 9.58
N GLN A 93 24.07 23.57 8.93
CA GLN A 93 24.94 22.73 8.10
C GLN A 93 25.77 21.76 8.95
N ILE A 94 26.28 22.21 10.10
CA ILE A 94 27.03 21.36 11.05
C ILE A 94 26.09 20.33 11.65
N ILE A 95 24.89 20.75 12.06
CA ILE A 95 23.86 19.84 12.58
C ILE A 95 23.56 18.75 11.55
N TRP A 96 23.23 19.11 10.31
CA TRP A 96 22.93 18.13 9.26
C TRP A 96 24.07 17.12 9.04
N LYS A 97 25.32 17.58 8.90
CA LYS A 97 26.47 16.68 8.71
C LYS A 97 26.62 15.70 9.87
N THR A 98 26.40 16.18 11.09
CA THR A 98 26.46 15.34 12.30
C THR A 98 25.38 14.27 12.28
N LEU A 99 24.13 14.65 11.96
CA LEU A 99 23.03 13.70 11.84
C LEU A 99 23.23 12.68 10.70
N ALA A 100 23.84 13.11 9.59
CA ALA A 100 24.13 12.24 8.45
C ALA A 100 25.18 11.17 8.77
N ALA A 101 26.09 11.45 9.71
CA ALA A 101 27.08 10.48 10.19
C ALA A 101 26.54 9.51 11.26
N MET A 102 25.38 9.81 11.88
CA MET A 102 24.76 8.92 12.87
C MET A 102 24.18 7.66 12.21
N PRO A 103 24.22 6.49 12.89
CA PRO A 103 23.64 5.26 12.37
C PRO A 103 22.14 5.40 12.12
N GLY A 104 21.63 4.71 11.10
CA GLY A 104 20.22 4.71 10.72
C GLY A 104 19.98 5.01 9.24
N PRO A 105 18.72 5.24 8.81
CA PRO A 105 18.39 5.49 7.41
C PRO A 105 19.12 6.73 6.86
N GLN A 106 19.54 6.73 5.60
CA GLN A 106 20.24 7.89 5.04
C GLN A 106 19.38 9.18 5.10
N ILE A 107 19.96 10.28 5.57
CA ILE A 107 19.31 11.60 5.63
C ILE A 107 19.92 12.56 4.61
N GLY A 108 19.12 12.90 3.60
CA GLY A 108 19.46 13.95 2.65
C GLY A 108 19.34 15.34 3.26
N ARG A 109 20.04 16.31 2.68
CA ARG A 109 20.00 17.72 3.09
C ARG A 109 18.56 18.27 3.07
N SER A 110 17.79 17.96 2.03
CA SER A 110 16.38 18.37 1.89
C SER A 110 15.50 17.88 3.05
N ALA A 111 15.63 16.62 3.45
CA ALA A 111 14.86 16.04 4.55
C ALA A 111 15.13 16.76 5.90
N TYR A 112 16.40 17.12 6.15
CA TYR A 112 16.76 17.90 7.34
C TYR A 112 16.13 19.30 7.32
N TYR A 113 16.25 20.04 6.22
CA TYR A 113 15.69 21.40 6.15
C TYR A 113 14.16 21.42 6.16
N LEU A 114 13.49 20.38 5.62
CA LEU A 114 12.05 20.22 5.76
C LEU A 114 11.64 20.04 7.22
N TRP A 115 12.36 19.19 7.97
CA TRP A 115 12.16 19.03 9.40
C TRP A 115 12.40 20.35 10.17
N LEU A 116 13.50 21.05 9.84
CA LEU A 116 13.86 22.32 10.48
C LEU A 116 12.81 23.41 10.24
N LYS A 117 12.28 23.50 9.02
CA LYS A 117 11.20 24.43 8.67
C LYS A 117 9.96 24.16 9.53
N GLY A 118 9.56 22.89 9.67
CA GLY A 118 8.43 22.49 10.51
C GLY A 118 8.65 22.75 12.00
N HIS A 119 9.89 22.60 12.50
CA HIS A 119 10.24 22.89 13.90
C HIS A 119 10.22 24.39 14.22
N ARG A 120 10.68 25.25 13.30
CA ARG A 120 10.63 26.71 13.50
C ARG A 120 9.22 27.27 13.54
N THR A 121 8.27 26.62 12.87
CA THR A 121 6.86 27.03 12.84
C THR A 121 6.04 26.58 14.04
N ASN A 122 6.57 25.70 14.91
CA ASN A 122 5.87 25.22 16.09
C ASN A 122 6.54 25.75 17.38
N PRO A 123 5.92 26.73 18.08
CA PRO A 123 6.54 27.42 19.23
C PRO A 123 6.71 26.55 20.48
N GLN A 124 6.19 25.32 20.52
CA GLN A 124 6.30 24.40 21.68
C GLN A 124 7.65 23.66 21.78
N HIS A 125 8.59 23.90 20.86
CA HIS A 125 9.87 23.19 20.78
C HIS A 125 11.11 24.10 20.88
N LEU A 126 10.93 25.36 21.27
CA LEU A 126 12.01 26.29 21.63
C LEU A 126 12.30 26.19 23.13
#